data_AF-A0A929XB52-F1
#
_entry.id   AF-A0A929XB52-F1
#
_cell.length_a   1.000
_cell.length_b   1.000
_cell.length_c   1.000
_cell.angle_alpha   90.00
_cell.angle_beta   90.00
_cell.angle_gamma   90.00
#
_symmetry.space_group_name_H-M   'P 1'
#
loop_
_entity.id
_entity.type
_entity.pdbx_description
1 polymer ?
#
loop_
_entity_poly.entity_id
_entity_poly.type
_entity_poly.pdbx_seq_one_letter_code
_entity_poly.pdbx_strand_id
1 'polypeptide(L)'
;MGDAGIDAILQFHFVFDEIGCISGYADVFEAIENEILLCFEHLGERFKFGGECEEQIKKALMKFARSDRKKIGISKILPRFTAQKITADLINAKFLITEKSSEQRAQKERKNDRLPRALRRYHITDKVHFSSNFARFWFRFIEPNLPALRLGEIGRVLSLIKADFNAYAGLGFEILSKELLAKYLYLEISQISSFW
;
A
#
# COMPACT_ATOMS: atom_id res chain seq x y z
N MET A 1 -0.97 32.60 -4.78
CA MET A 1 -0.58 31.18 -4.55
C MET A 1 0.51 31.20 -3.50
N GLY A 2 0.13 31.04 -2.22
CA GLY A 2 1.13 30.87 -1.17
C GLY A 2 1.88 29.57 -1.43
N ASP A 3 3.19 29.59 -1.28
CA ASP A 3 4.08 28.47 -1.50
C ASP A 3 3.66 27.33 -0.56
N ALA A 4 2.82 26.41 -1.05
CA ALA A 4 2.51 25.20 -0.32
C ALA A 4 3.83 24.44 -0.21
N GLY A 5 4.39 24.36 1.00
CA GLY A 5 5.66 23.67 1.24
C GLY A 5 5.61 22.27 0.62
N ILE A 6 6.74 21.82 0.08
CA ILE A 6 6.88 20.54 -0.63
C ILE A 6 6.22 19.37 0.14
N ASP A 7 6.31 19.39 1.47
CA ASP A 7 5.64 18.42 2.35
C ASP A 7 4.14 18.31 2.09
N ALA A 8 3.42 19.44 2.02
CA ALA A 8 1.98 19.43 1.74
C ALA A 8 1.70 18.77 0.38
N ILE A 9 2.45 19.11 -0.67
CA ILE A 9 2.29 18.52 -2.01
C ILE A 9 2.48 16.99 -1.95
N LEU A 10 3.50 16.53 -1.23
CA LEU A 10 3.77 15.10 -1.06
C LEU A 10 2.63 14.41 -0.32
N GLN A 11 2.14 14.99 0.77
CA GLN A 11 1.04 14.42 1.56
C GLN A 11 -0.24 14.27 0.71
N PHE A 12 -0.58 15.28 -0.09
CA PHE A 12 -1.70 15.19 -1.03
C PHE A 12 -1.47 14.11 -2.09
N HIS A 13 -0.26 14.03 -2.66
CA HIS A 13 0.09 12.99 -3.64
C HIS A 13 -0.02 11.57 -3.06
N PHE A 14 0.29 11.38 -1.77
CA PHE A 14 0.17 10.08 -1.11
C PHE A 14 -1.27 9.63 -0.86
N VAL A 15 -2.27 10.46 -1.10
CA VAL A 15 -3.68 10.11 -0.82
C VAL A 15 -4.56 10.25 -2.05
N PHE A 16 -4.35 11.27 -2.87
CA PHE A 16 -5.34 11.74 -3.84
C PHE A 16 -4.93 11.56 -5.31
N ASP A 17 -4.02 10.62 -5.59
CA ASP A 17 -3.55 10.35 -6.96
C ASP A 17 -4.68 10.00 -7.96
N GLU A 18 -5.78 9.42 -7.48
CA GLU A 18 -6.95 9.05 -8.30
C GLU A 18 -8.17 9.97 -8.15
N ILE A 19 -8.18 10.92 -7.21
CA ILE A 19 -9.37 11.76 -6.92
C ILE A 19 -9.34 13.07 -7.74
N GLY A 20 -8.27 13.33 -8.49
CA GLY A 20 -8.13 14.50 -9.35
C GLY A 20 -7.52 15.70 -8.61
N CYS A 21 -7.56 16.88 -9.25
CA CYS A 21 -6.97 18.09 -8.69
C CYS A 21 -7.81 18.66 -7.55
N ILE A 22 -7.41 18.34 -6.33
CA ILE A 22 -8.01 18.90 -5.12
C ILE A 22 -7.32 20.22 -4.77
N SER A 23 -8.10 21.27 -4.54
CA SER A 23 -7.59 22.59 -4.18
C SER A 23 -8.55 23.29 -3.21
N GLY A 24 -8.05 24.25 -2.45
CA GLY A 24 -8.87 25.07 -1.55
C GLY A 24 -8.95 24.57 -0.10
N TYR A 25 -8.24 23.50 0.26
CA TYR A 25 -8.10 23.02 1.63
C TYR A 25 -6.85 23.59 2.31
N ALA A 26 -6.92 23.82 3.62
CA ALA A 26 -5.80 24.32 4.41
C ALA A 26 -4.72 23.24 4.62
N ASP A 27 -5.12 21.99 4.84
CA ASP A 27 -4.21 20.85 4.97
C ASP A 27 -4.79 19.55 4.37
N VAL A 28 -3.95 18.50 4.29
CA VAL A 28 -4.33 17.20 3.74
C VAL A 28 -5.45 16.52 4.54
N PHE A 29 -5.55 16.79 5.85
CA PHE A 29 -6.52 16.15 6.72
C PHE A 29 -7.91 16.76 6.57
N GLU A 30 -7.99 18.07 6.39
CA GLU A 30 -9.22 18.75 6.00
C GLU A 30 -9.73 18.22 4.66
N ALA A 31 -8.83 18.02 3.68
CA ALA A 31 -9.19 17.39 2.42
C ALA A 31 -9.65 15.93 2.62
N ILE A 32 -8.96 15.14 3.45
CA ILE A 32 -9.36 13.74 3.74
C ILE A 32 -10.76 13.71 4.36
N GLU A 33 -11.05 14.59 5.30
CA GLU A 33 -12.35 14.66 5.95
C GLU A 33 -13.45 14.94 4.92
N ASN A 34 -13.32 16.02 4.15
CA ASN A 34 -14.38 16.48 3.24
C ASN A 34 -14.51 15.61 1.99
N GLU A 35 -13.41 15.20 1.37
CA GLU A 35 -13.43 14.50 0.09
C GLU A 35 -13.52 12.98 0.25
N ILE A 36 -13.05 12.41 1.37
CA ILE A 36 -13.03 10.96 1.58
C ILE A 36 -13.99 10.54 2.68
N LEU A 37 -13.87 11.08 3.89
CA LEU A 37 -14.63 10.59 5.04
C LEU A 37 -16.11 10.93 4.94
N LEU A 38 -16.49 12.10 4.43
CA LEU A 38 -17.88 12.47 4.20
C LEU A 38 -18.49 11.78 2.96
N CYS A 39 -17.65 11.43 1.99
CA CYS A 39 -18.07 10.82 0.71
C CYS A 39 -17.83 9.30 0.64
N PHE A 40 -17.57 8.65 1.77
CA PHE A 40 -17.05 7.27 1.80
C PHE A 40 -18.00 6.26 1.15
N GLU A 41 -19.32 6.38 1.29
CA GLU A 41 -20.24 5.41 0.66
C GLU A 41 -20.15 5.48 -0.88
N HIS A 42 -20.05 6.68 -1.46
CA HIS A 42 -19.91 6.85 -2.91
C HIS A 42 -18.55 6.31 -3.41
N LEU A 43 -17.47 6.64 -2.71
CA LEU A 43 -16.13 6.15 -3.06
C LEU A 43 -16.00 4.64 -2.91
N GLY A 44 -16.72 4.05 -1.94
CA GLY A 44 -16.74 2.62 -1.67
C GLY A 44 -17.31 1.77 -2.80
N GLU A 45 -18.15 2.34 -3.67
CA GLU A 45 -18.68 1.65 -4.86
C GLU A 45 -17.57 1.14 -5.77
N ARG A 46 -16.45 1.86 -5.85
CA ARG A 46 -15.27 1.49 -6.67
C ARG A 46 -14.57 0.23 -6.16
N PHE A 47 -14.77 -0.12 -4.89
CA PHE A 47 -14.12 -1.25 -4.22
C PHE A 47 -15.07 -2.43 -3.98
N LYS A 48 -16.16 -2.49 -4.75
CA LYS A 48 -17.04 -3.67 -4.84
C LYS A 48 -16.47 -4.61 -5.90
N PHE A 49 -15.79 -5.67 -5.44
CA PHE A 49 -15.17 -6.65 -6.33
C PHE A 49 -16.18 -7.65 -6.92
N GLY A 50 -17.31 -7.85 -6.24
CA GLY A 50 -18.33 -8.81 -6.64
C GLY A 50 -17.88 -10.27 -6.49
N GLY A 51 -18.85 -11.15 -6.28
CA GLY A 51 -18.63 -12.61 -6.22
C GLY A 51 -18.30 -13.15 -4.82
N GLU A 52 -18.16 -14.47 -4.75
CA GLU A 52 -18.07 -15.24 -3.49
C GLU A 52 -16.81 -14.97 -2.67
N CYS A 53 -15.78 -14.36 -3.28
CA CYS A 53 -14.47 -14.13 -2.64
C CYS A 53 -14.24 -12.67 -2.21
N GLU A 54 -15.24 -11.80 -2.28
CA GLU A 54 -15.08 -10.36 -2.02
C GLU A 54 -14.47 -10.06 -0.63
N GLU A 55 -14.96 -10.74 0.40
CA GLU A 55 -14.50 -10.55 1.77
C GLU A 55 -13.02 -10.96 1.94
N GLN A 56 -12.60 -12.03 1.26
CA GLN A 56 -11.23 -12.50 1.26
C GLN A 56 -10.32 -11.51 0.49
N ILE A 57 -10.81 -10.94 -0.62
CA ILE A 57 -10.09 -9.90 -1.38
C ILE A 57 -9.85 -8.69 -0.48
N LYS A 58 -10.89 -8.16 0.17
CA LYS A 58 -10.79 -7.02 1.09
C LYS A 58 -9.83 -7.28 2.23
N LYS A 59 -9.89 -8.46 2.85
CA LYS A 59 -8.92 -8.89 3.88
C LYS A 59 -7.47 -8.93 3.37
N ALA A 60 -7.26 -9.43 2.15
CA ALA A 60 -5.94 -9.46 1.54
C ALA A 60 -5.40 -8.03 1.28
N LEU A 61 -6.23 -7.14 0.75
CA LEU A 61 -5.87 -5.75 0.47
C LEU A 61 -5.58 -4.98 1.76
N MET A 62 -6.43 -5.10 2.79
CA MET A 62 -6.16 -4.51 4.12
C MET A 62 -4.84 -5.03 4.71
N LYS A 63 -4.51 -6.31 4.51
CA LYS A 63 -3.24 -6.87 4.97
C LYS A 63 -2.06 -6.28 4.20
N PHE A 64 -2.16 -6.12 2.88
CA PHE A 64 -1.11 -5.51 2.08
C PHE A 64 -0.88 -4.03 2.42
N ALA A 65 -1.93 -3.26 2.64
CA ALA A 65 -1.83 -1.86 3.02
C ALA A 65 -1.11 -1.63 4.36
N ARG A 66 -1.03 -2.67 5.20
CA ARG A 66 -0.44 -2.63 6.56
C ARG A 66 0.90 -3.34 6.73
N SER A 67 1.26 -4.24 5.83
CA SER A 67 2.39 -5.16 6.03
C SER A 67 3.64 -4.75 5.26
N ASP A 68 4.70 -5.55 5.40
CA ASP A 68 5.96 -5.44 4.66
C ASP A 68 5.85 -5.77 3.17
N ARG A 69 4.62 -5.80 2.62
CA ARG A 69 4.28 -6.01 1.20
C ARG A 69 4.66 -7.38 0.65
N LYS A 70 5.23 -8.29 1.45
CA LYS A 70 5.66 -9.60 0.97
C LYS A 70 4.46 -10.43 0.51
N LYS A 71 4.53 -10.94 -0.72
CA LYS A 71 3.46 -11.76 -1.33
C LYS A 71 3.03 -12.95 -0.46
N ILE A 72 3.98 -13.57 0.24
CA ILE A 72 3.73 -14.71 1.13
C ILE A 72 2.93 -14.32 2.39
N GLY A 73 2.90 -13.05 2.77
CA GLY A 73 2.25 -12.54 3.98
C GLY A 73 0.75 -12.86 4.06
N ILE A 74 0.05 -12.93 2.91
CA ILE A 74 -1.39 -13.26 2.86
C ILE A 74 -1.66 -14.70 3.32
N SER A 75 -0.72 -15.64 3.09
CA SER A 75 -0.92 -17.04 3.49
C SER A 75 -1.04 -17.23 5.02
N LYS A 76 -0.76 -16.18 5.80
CA LYS A 76 -1.01 -16.14 7.25
C LYS A 76 -2.46 -15.86 7.62
N ILE A 77 -3.26 -15.28 6.71
CA ILE A 77 -4.66 -14.89 6.93
C ILE A 77 -5.66 -15.68 6.08
N LEU A 78 -5.22 -16.23 4.94
CA LEU A 78 -6.06 -16.98 4.01
C LEU A 78 -5.39 -18.31 3.64
N PRO A 79 -6.19 -19.35 3.28
CA PRO A 79 -5.65 -20.58 2.73
C PRO A 79 -4.74 -20.33 1.52
N ARG A 80 -3.64 -21.09 1.43
CA ARG A 80 -2.57 -20.85 0.44
C ARG A 80 -3.08 -20.74 -1.00
N PHE A 81 -3.96 -21.64 -1.43
CA PHE A 81 -4.49 -21.65 -2.78
C PHE A 81 -5.34 -20.39 -3.07
N THR A 82 -6.25 -20.05 -2.15
CA THR A 82 -7.06 -18.84 -2.22
C THR A 82 -6.22 -17.58 -2.25
N ALA A 83 -5.19 -17.49 -1.38
CA ALA A 83 -4.26 -16.37 -1.34
C ALA A 83 -3.53 -16.20 -2.68
N GLN A 84 -3.04 -17.29 -3.27
CA GLN A 84 -2.37 -17.26 -4.57
C GLN A 84 -3.30 -16.83 -5.70
N LYS A 85 -4.51 -17.39 -5.75
CA LYS A 85 -5.54 -17.04 -6.73
C LYS A 85 -5.90 -15.56 -6.65
N ILE A 86 -6.31 -15.08 -5.48
CA ILE A 86 -6.67 -13.66 -5.25
C ILE A 86 -5.53 -12.73 -5.64
N THR A 87 -4.29 -13.05 -5.25
CA THR A 87 -3.15 -12.19 -5.59
C THR A 87 -2.92 -12.15 -7.09
N ALA A 88 -3.04 -13.29 -7.79
CA ALA A 88 -2.89 -13.35 -9.24
C ALA A 88 -4.01 -12.55 -9.93
N ASP A 89 -5.25 -12.70 -9.49
CA ASP A 89 -6.41 -11.99 -10.04
C ASP A 89 -6.25 -10.46 -9.87
N LEU A 90 -5.82 -10.00 -8.69
CA LEU A 90 -5.57 -8.57 -8.42
C LEU A 90 -4.40 -8.00 -9.24
N ILE A 91 -3.36 -8.80 -9.50
CA ILE A 91 -2.25 -8.38 -10.38
C ILE A 91 -2.72 -8.31 -11.84
N ASN A 92 -3.48 -9.30 -12.30
CA ASN A 92 -4.03 -9.34 -13.66
C ASN A 92 -4.99 -8.17 -13.91
N ALA A 93 -5.79 -7.80 -12.91
CA ALA A 93 -6.65 -6.64 -12.92
C ALA A 93 -5.90 -5.29 -12.80
N LYS A 94 -4.57 -5.31 -12.67
CA LYS A 94 -3.71 -4.14 -12.44
C LYS A 94 -4.06 -3.34 -11.19
N PHE A 95 -4.73 -3.97 -10.23
CA PHE A 95 -4.97 -3.39 -8.91
C PHE A 95 -3.71 -3.45 -8.04
N LEU A 96 -2.89 -4.47 -8.28
CA LEU A 96 -1.60 -4.67 -7.64
C LEU A 96 -0.48 -4.84 -8.67
N ILE A 97 0.73 -4.41 -8.31
CA ILE A 97 1.95 -4.54 -9.11
C ILE A 97 2.96 -5.38 -8.33
N THR A 98 3.67 -6.28 -9.01
CA THR A 98 4.73 -7.09 -8.38
C THR A 98 6.09 -6.40 -8.53
N GLU A 99 6.78 -6.18 -7.42
CA GLU A 99 8.19 -5.81 -7.39
C GLU A 99 9.02 -7.06 -7.13
N LYS A 100 9.84 -7.46 -8.12
CA LYS A 100 10.75 -8.59 -7.97
C LYS A 100 11.79 -8.27 -6.91
N SER A 101 12.04 -9.23 -6.01
CA SER A 101 13.13 -9.07 -5.05
C SER A 101 14.48 -9.04 -5.78
N SER A 102 15.30 -8.03 -5.47
CA SER A 102 16.71 -7.95 -5.91
C SER A 102 17.64 -8.80 -5.05
N GLU A 103 17.13 -9.42 -3.97
CA GLU A 103 17.94 -10.21 -3.05
C GLU A 103 18.38 -11.53 -3.67
N GLN A 104 19.62 -11.91 -3.40
CA GLN A 104 20.18 -13.19 -3.82
C GLN A 104 20.10 -14.20 -2.68
N ARG A 105 19.75 -15.45 -3.00
CA ARG A 105 19.77 -16.53 -2.01
C ARG A 105 21.18 -16.77 -1.52
N ALA A 106 21.33 -16.93 -0.20
CA ALA A 106 22.57 -17.37 0.39
C ALA A 106 23.04 -18.68 -0.27
N GLN A 107 24.24 -18.66 -0.83
CA GLN A 107 24.85 -19.83 -1.44
C GLN A 107 25.50 -20.68 -0.35
N LYS A 108 25.51 -21.99 -0.58
CA LYS A 108 26.27 -22.91 0.26
C LYS A 108 27.71 -22.94 -0.25
N GLU A 109 28.68 -22.96 0.65
CA GLU A 109 30.09 -23.17 0.25
C GLU A 109 30.29 -24.54 -0.40
N ARG A 110 29.61 -25.58 0.12
CA ARG A 110 29.61 -26.93 -0.47
C ARG A 110 28.19 -27.48 -0.59
N LYS A 111 27.97 -28.35 -1.57
CA LYS A 111 26.65 -28.95 -1.89
C LYS A 111 25.96 -29.58 -0.67
N ASN A 112 26.73 -30.26 0.17
CA ASN A 112 26.23 -31.03 1.32
C ASN A 112 26.09 -30.21 2.60
N ASP A 113 26.56 -28.97 2.60
CA ASP A 113 26.48 -28.13 3.79
C ASP A 113 25.05 -27.70 4.06
N ARG A 114 24.75 -27.54 5.35
CA ARG A 114 23.51 -26.93 5.80
C ARG A 114 23.77 -25.46 6.03
N LEU A 115 22.95 -24.61 5.42
CA LEU A 115 22.95 -23.18 5.77
C LEU A 115 22.67 -23.01 7.27
N PRO A 116 23.22 -21.96 7.91
CA PRO A 116 22.82 -21.53 9.24
C PRO A 116 21.31 -21.48 9.41
N ARG A 117 20.80 -21.82 10.60
CA ARG A 117 19.35 -21.94 10.88
C ARG A 117 18.58 -20.66 10.50
N ALA A 118 19.18 -19.49 10.72
CA ALA A 118 18.61 -18.20 10.34
C ALA A 118 18.39 -18.10 8.82
N LEU A 119 19.43 -18.39 8.02
CA LEU A 119 19.37 -18.34 6.55
C LEU A 119 18.45 -19.42 5.96
N ARG A 120 18.27 -20.56 6.62
CA ARG A 120 17.32 -21.60 6.19
C ARG A 120 15.86 -21.18 6.30
N ARG A 121 15.52 -20.35 7.28
CA ARG A 121 14.14 -19.87 7.50
C ARG A 121 13.82 -18.63 6.66
N TYR A 122 14.86 -17.98 6.13
CA TYR A 122 14.72 -16.80 5.31
C TYR A 122 14.18 -17.18 3.92
N HIS A 123 13.00 -16.66 3.57
CA HIS A 123 12.39 -16.89 2.27
C HIS A 123 12.32 -15.57 1.50
N ILE A 124 13.23 -15.42 0.54
CA ILE A 124 13.19 -14.31 -0.43
C ILE A 124 11.86 -14.39 -1.17
N THR A 125 11.13 -13.30 -1.13
CA THR A 125 9.78 -13.22 -1.70
C THR A 125 9.61 -11.87 -2.36
N ASP A 126 8.96 -11.86 -3.52
CA ASP A 126 8.57 -10.63 -4.20
C ASP A 126 7.63 -9.79 -3.32
N LYS A 127 7.75 -8.47 -3.49
CA LYS A 127 6.86 -7.50 -2.86
C LYS A 127 5.69 -7.19 -3.81
N VAL A 128 4.58 -6.76 -3.23
CA VAL A 128 3.38 -6.36 -3.96
C VAL A 128 3.00 -4.96 -3.55
N HIS A 129 2.70 -4.11 -4.53
CA HIS A 129 2.30 -2.72 -4.34
C HIS A 129 0.90 -2.50 -4.89
N PHE A 130 0.20 -1.52 -4.32
CA PHE A 130 -0.99 -0.99 -4.98
C PHE A 130 -0.56 -0.18 -6.20
N SER A 131 -1.36 -0.25 -7.26
CA SER A 131 -1.17 0.63 -8.43
C SER A 131 -1.54 2.08 -8.14
N SER A 132 -2.32 2.33 -7.08
CA SER A 132 -2.71 3.66 -6.62
C SER A 132 -2.46 3.87 -5.12
N ASN A 133 -2.01 5.07 -4.79
CA ASN A 133 -1.91 5.59 -3.44
C ASN A 133 -3.28 5.69 -2.76
N PHE A 134 -4.31 6.18 -3.46
CA PHE A 134 -5.68 6.23 -2.97
C PHE A 134 -6.20 4.83 -2.62
N ALA A 135 -6.02 3.84 -3.49
CA ALA A 135 -6.41 2.47 -3.18
C ALA A 135 -5.69 1.95 -1.92
N ARG A 136 -4.38 2.20 -1.79
CA ARG A 136 -3.62 1.85 -0.58
C ARG A 136 -4.16 2.56 0.67
N PHE A 137 -4.49 3.84 0.55
CA PHE A 137 -5.08 4.65 1.63
C PHE A 137 -6.41 4.07 2.07
N TRP A 138 -7.29 3.77 1.11
CA TRP A 138 -8.61 3.19 1.33
C TRP A 138 -8.54 1.92 2.18
N PHE A 139 -7.71 0.95 1.77
CA PHE A 139 -7.59 -0.31 2.50
C PHE A 139 -6.75 -0.21 3.80
N ARG A 140 -5.98 0.86 4.00
CA ARG A 140 -5.29 1.13 5.28
C ARG A 140 -6.25 1.67 6.33
N PHE A 141 -7.08 2.64 5.94
CA PHE A 141 -7.82 3.50 6.87
C PHE A 141 -9.34 3.47 6.70
N ILE A 142 -9.87 3.41 5.48
CA ILE A 142 -11.31 3.55 5.24
C ILE A 142 -12.04 2.21 5.36
N GLU A 143 -11.68 1.21 4.55
CA GLU A 143 -12.30 -0.13 4.58
C GLU A 143 -12.38 -0.71 6.01
N PRO A 144 -11.31 -0.66 6.83
CA PRO A 144 -11.34 -1.21 8.19
C PRO A 144 -12.23 -0.43 9.17
N ASN A 145 -12.58 0.82 8.86
CA ASN A 145 -13.35 1.72 9.71
C ASN A 145 -14.74 2.06 9.14
N LEU A 146 -15.18 1.39 8.06
CA LEU A 146 -16.53 1.57 7.51
C LEU A 146 -17.65 1.47 8.55
N PRO A 147 -17.64 0.51 9.52
CA PRO A 147 -18.67 0.46 10.55
C PRO A 147 -18.78 1.74 11.37
N ALA A 148 -17.65 2.37 11.67
CA ALA A 148 -17.60 3.60 12.46
C ALA A 148 -18.02 4.83 11.65
N LEU A 149 -17.61 4.89 10.38
CA LEU A 149 -18.05 5.95 9.46
C LEU A 149 -19.58 5.93 9.29
N ARG A 150 -20.19 4.75 9.20
CA ARG A 150 -21.66 4.58 9.16
C ARG A 150 -22.36 5.00 10.44
N LEU A 151 -21.68 4.96 11.58
CA LEU A 151 -22.19 5.47 12.86
C LEU A 151 -21.96 7.00 13.01
N GLY A 152 -21.40 7.67 11.99
CA GLY A 152 -21.10 9.10 12.04
C GLY A 152 -19.85 9.45 12.84
N GLU A 153 -19.01 8.47 13.20
CA GLU A 153 -17.79 8.68 13.99
C GLU A 153 -16.61 9.25 13.17
N ILE A 154 -16.88 10.24 12.31
CA ILE A 154 -15.90 10.84 11.38
C ILE A 154 -14.66 11.35 12.12
N GLY A 155 -14.85 12.13 13.19
CA GLY A 155 -13.74 12.68 13.97
C GLY A 155 -12.85 11.61 14.62
N ARG A 156 -13.42 10.45 15.00
CA ARG A 156 -12.65 9.32 15.54
C ARG A 156 -11.76 8.72 14.47
N VAL A 157 -12.29 8.50 13.27
CA VAL A 157 -11.53 7.94 12.14
C VAL A 157 -10.47 8.92 11.66
N LEU A 158 -10.78 10.22 11.58
CA LEU A 158 -9.81 11.25 11.23
C LEU A 158 -8.64 11.31 12.23
N SER A 159 -8.93 11.19 13.53
CA SER A 159 -7.89 11.17 14.56
C SER A 159 -6.97 9.96 14.44
N LEU A 160 -7.51 8.79 14.09
CA LEU A 160 -6.73 7.58 13.80
C LEU A 160 -5.82 7.77 12.57
N ILE A 161 -6.35 8.40 11.52
CA ILE A 161 -5.58 8.72 10.31
C ILE A 161 -4.43 9.65 10.67
N LYS A 162 -4.70 10.79 11.35
CA LYS A 162 -3.67 11.74 11.79
C LYS A 162 -2.56 11.07 12.59
N ALA A 163 -2.91 10.18 13.51
CA ALA A 163 -1.94 9.49 14.37
C ALA A 163 -1.01 8.52 13.60
N ASP A 164 -1.49 7.86 12.55
CA ASP A 164 -0.74 6.84 11.78
C ASP A 164 -0.29 7.35 10.39
N PHE A 165 -0.58 8.60 10.04
CA PHE A 165 -0.33 9.15 8.70
C PHE A 165 1.15 9.14 8.33
N ASN A 166 2.04 9.53 9.26
CA ASN A 166 3.48 9.53 9.02
C ASN A 166 4.01 8.13 8.70
N ALA A 167 3.54 7.11 9.42
CA ALA A 167 3.91 5.72 9.14
C ALA A 167 3.38 5.25 7.78
N TYR A 168 2.17 5.69 7.41
CA TYR A 168 1.60 5.45 6.08
C TYR A 168 2.38 6.13 4.95
N ALA A 169 2.80 7.38 5.16
CA ALA A 169 3.51 8.21 4.19
C ALA A 169 4.93 7.70 3.91
N GLY A 170 5.58 7.04 4.87
CA GLY A 170 6.95 6.54 4.73
C GLY A 170 7.18 5.69 3.46
N LEU A 171 6.22 4.81 3.13
CA LEU A 171 6.30 4.02 1.90
C LEU A 171 6.18 4.88 0.63
N GLY A 172 5.24 5.82 0.61
CA GLY A 172 5.07 6.72 -0.53
C GLY A 172 6.32 7.56 -0.76
N PHE A 173 6.90 8.06 0.33
CA PHE A 173 8.14 8.83 0.31
C PHE A 173 9.33 8.00 -0.18
N GLU A 174 9.45 6.75 0.26
CA GLU A 174 10.49 5.82 -0.21
C GLU A 174 10.39 5.61 -1.73
N ILE A 175 9.18 5.36 -2.25
CA ILE A 175 8.95 5.16 -3.69
C ILE A 175 9.30 6.42 -4.47
N LEU A 176 8.81 7.58 -4.06
CA LEU A 176 9.14 8.85 -4.73
C LEU A 176 10.63 9.16 -4.69
N SER A 177 11.32 8.83 -3.59
CA SER A 177 12.77 8.99 -3.50
C SER A 177 13.49 8.11 -4.52
N LYS A 178 13.05 6.86 -4.71
CA LYS A 178 13.58 5.97 -5.76
C LYS A 178 13.35 6.56 -7.15
N GLU A 179 12.16 7.07 -7.43
CA GLU A 179 11.81 7.67 -8.72
C GLU A 179 12.63 8.93 -9.00
N LEU A 180 12.79 9.80 -8.00
CA LEU A 180 13.60 11.01 -8.08
C LEU A 180 15.06 10.68 -8.36
N LEU A 181 15.63 9.71 -7.63
CA LEU A 181 17.02 9.26 -7.85
C LEU A 181 17.20 8.65 -9.25
N ALA A 182 16.24 7.83 -9.71
CA ALA A 182 16.28 7.23 -11.04
C ALA A 182 16.33 8.32 -12.12
N LYS A 183 15.47 9.34 -11.97
CA LYS A 183 15.42 10.49 -12.87
C LYS A 183 16.70 11.32 -12.83
N TYR A 184 17.22 11.61 -11.63
CA TYR A 184 18.41 12.44 -11.46
C TYR A 184 19.69 11.78 -11.98
N LEU A 185 19.79 10.45 -11.82
CA LEU A 185 20.95 9.66 -12.25
C LEU A 185 20.80 9.06 -13.65
N TYR A 186 19.68 9.31 -14.34
CA TYR A 186 19.36 8.72 -15.64
C TYR A 186 19.41 7.18 -15.64
N LEU A 187 18.89 6.56 -14.58
CA LEU A 187 18.81 5.11 -14.40
C LEU A 187 17.37 4.61 -14.54
N GLU A 188 17.22 3.32 -14.84
CA GLU A 188 15.93 2.66 -14.66
C GLU A 188 15.63 2.48 -13.16
N ILE A 189 14.36 2.60 -12.77
CA ILE A 189 13.91 2.38 -11.38
C ILE A 189 14.31 0.97 -10.89
N SER A 190 14.35 -0.02 -11.79
CA SER A 190 14.77 -1.40 -11.53
C SER A 190 16.21 -1.52 -10.98
N GLN A 191 17.07 -0.54 -11.29
CA GLN A 191 18.46 -0.48 -10.85
C GLN A 191 18.61 0.14 -9.46
N ILE A 192 17.55 0.77 -8.92
CA ILE A 192 17.54 1.36 -7.59
C ILE A 192 16.86 0.40 -6.62
N SER A 193 17.65 -0.13 -5.70
CA SER A 193 17.18 -1.03 -4.66
C SER A 193 16.95 -0.28 -3.35
N SER A 194 15.89 -0.67 -2.65
CA SER A 194 15.67 -0.31 -1.25
C SER A 194 16.04 -1.52 -0.40
N PHE A 195 16.95 -1.31 0.55
CA PHE A 195 17.42 -2.35 1.47
C PHE A 195 16.61 -2.42 2.77
N TRP A 196 15.52 -1.64 2.86
CA TRP A 196 14.67 -1.52 4.04
C TRP A 196 13.31 -2.26 3.86
#